data_AF-A0A1A3QMF6-F1
#
_entry.id   AF-A0A1A3QMF6-F1
#
_cell.length_a   1.000
_cell.length_b   1.000
_cell.length_c   1.000
_cell.angle_alpha   90.00
_cell.angle_beta   90.00
_cell.angle_gamma   90.00
#
_symmetry.space_group_name_H-M   'P 1'
#
loop_
_entity.id
_entity.type
_entity.pdbx_description
1 polymer ?
#
loop_
_entity_poly.entity_id
_entity_poly.type
_entity_poly.pdbx_seq_one_letter_code
_entity_poly.pdbx_strand_id
1 'polypeptide(L)'
;MARAFPDDVRSVITLGSPFRGDHRATHAWRMWQLLNRGASATAAVSEAARIRREQPLTVPTTCIYSKTDGIVAWRCCTSLPAPRTENIEVHSSHFGYGHNLETLYVIADRLAQPEGRWEPMRRSADEKPA
;
A
#
# COMPACT_ATOMS: atom_id res chain seq x y z
N MET A 1 4.71 9.39 -9.21
CA MET A 1 5.93 8.84 -9.83
C MET A 1 5.61 7.63 -10.69
N ALA A 2 5.35 6.44 -10.13
CA ALA A 2 5.14 5.21 -10.92
C ALA A 2 4.06 5.29 -12.03
N ARG A 3 2.98 6.06 -11.85
CA ARG A 3 1.98 6.28 -12.91
C ARG A 3 2.46 7.17 -14.05
N ALA A 4 3.34 8.11 -13.75
CA ALA A 4 3.85 9.09 -14.72
C ALA A 4 5.10 8.56 -15.43
N PHE A 5 5.89 7.74 -14.72
CA PHE A 5 7.16 7.19 -15.17
C PHE A 5 7.22 5.70 -14.78
N PRO A 6 6.45 4.82 -15.44
CA PRO A 6 6.43 3.40 -15.10
C PRO A 6 7.75 2.71 -15.44
N ASP A 7 8.45 3.15 -16.48
CA ASP A 7 9.70 2.53 -16.94
C ASP A 7 10.90 2.84 -16.02
N ASP A 8 10.80 3.90 -15.22
CA ASP A 8 11.80 4.29 -14.22
C ASP A 8 11.55 3.64 -12.85
N VAL A 9 10.48 2.84 -12.70
CA VAL A 9 10.06 2.26 -11.42
C VAL A 9 9.93 0.75 -11.55
N ARG A 10 10.93 0.03 -11.01
CA ARG A 10 10.92 -1.44 -10.93
C ARG A 10 9.69 -2.01 -10.23
N SER A 11 9.32 -1.43 -9.08
CA SER A 11 8.18 -1.88 -8.26
C SER A 11 7.77 -0.82 -7.23
N VAL A 12 6.57 -0.99 -6.66
CA VAL A 12 6.05 -0.15 -5.57
C VAL A 12 5.70 -1.02 -4.37
N ILE A 13 6.18 -0.61 -3.19
CA ILE A 13 5.79 -1.19 -1.90
C ILE A 13 5.15 -0.07 -1.07
N THR A 14 3.88 -0.20 -0.70
CA THR A 14 3.19 0.78 0.14
C THR A 14 3.03 0.27 1.55
N LEU A 15 3.25 1.14 2.53
CA LEU A 15 3.08 0.83 3.96
C LEU A 15 1.93 1.66 4.51
N GLY A 16 0.80 1.03 4.84
CA GLY A 16 -0.35 1.71 5.45
C GLY A 16 -0.84 2.95 4.71
N SER A 17 -0.62 3.03 3.40
CA SER A 17 -0.83 4.25 2.61
C SER A 17 -2.27 4.32 2.10
N PRO A 18 -3.07 5.33 2.50
CA PRO A 18 -4.45 5.44 2.04
C PRO A 18 -4.49 6.02 0.63
N PHE A 19 -4.75 5.18 -0.37
CA PHE A 19 -4.89 5.62 -1.77
C PHE A 19 -6.26 5.24 -2.39
N ARG A 20 -7.05 4.40 -1.73
CA ARG A 20 -8.43 4.06 -2.12
C ARG A 20 -9.49 4.56 -1.14
N GLY A 21 -10.72 4.68 -1.64
CA GLY A 21 -11.88 5.04 -0.84
C GLY A 21 -11.94 6.54 -0.53
N ASP A 22 -13.02 6.94 0.15
CA ASP A 22 -13.13 8.30 0.67
C ASP A 22 -12.31 8.44 1.95
N HIS A 23 -11.27 9.27 1.90
CA HIS A 23 -10.40 9.62 3.04
C HIS A 23 -11.18 10.17 4.24
N ARG A 24 -12.43 10.60 4.04
CA ARG A 24 -13.33 11.15 5.08
C ARG A 24 -13.92 10.09 6.02
N ALA A 25 -13.81 8.80 5.71
CA ALA A 25 -14.47 7.73 6.46
C ALA A 25 -13.68 7.19 7.68
N THR A 26 -12.57 7.82 8.11
CA THR A 26 -11.76 7.32 9.24
C THR A 26 -11.13 8.41 10.12
N HIS A 27 -10.65 8.01 11.30
CA HIS A 27 -9.74 8.81 12.15
C HIS A 27 -8.54 9.39 11.38
N ALA A 28 -8.18 8.77 10.25
CA ALA A 28 -7.19 9.26 9.29
C ALA A 28 -7.52 10.64 8.74
N TRP A 29 -8.80 11.02 8.58
CA TRP A 29 -9.18 12.36 8.11
C TRP A 29 -8.72 13.45 9.08
N ARG A 30 -8.86 13.22 10.40
CA ARG A 30 -8.39 14.15 11.43
C ARG A 30 -6.87 14.27 11.42
N MET A 31 -6.16 13.15 11.26
CA MET A 31 -4.69 13.16 11.15
C MET A 31 -4.22 13.78 9.82
N TRP A 32 -4.89 13.49 8.71
CA TRP A 32 -4.62 14.07 7.39
C TRP A 32 -4.85 15.58 7.40
N GLN A 33 -5.89 16.08 8.07
CA GLN A 33 -6.10 17.51 8.31
C GLN A 33 -5.02 18.13 9.21
N LEU A 34 -4.53 17.40 10.22
CA LEU A 34 -3.44 17.85 11.10
C LEU A 34 -2.11 17.95 10.36
N LEU A 35 -1.81 16.98 9.50
CA LEU A 35 -0.56 16.91 8.72
C LEU A 35 -0.59 17.81 7.46
N ASN A 36 -1.76 17.98 6.83
CA ASN A 36 -1.95 18.80 5.62
C ASN A 36 -2.68 20.11 5.92
N ARG A 37 -2.22 20.88 6.91
CA ARG A 37 -2.68 22.27 7.15
C ARG A 37 -2.17 23.20 6.05
N GLY A 38 -2.75 23.12 4.86
CA GLY A 38 -2.42 23.99 3.72
C GLY A 38 -3.45 23.91 2.59
N ALA A 39 -3.64 25.02 1.86
CA ALA A 39 -4.69 25.25 0.85
C ALA A 39 -4.69 24.30 -0.38
N SER A 40 -3.80 23.31 -0.45
CA SER A 40 -3.72 22.30 -1.51
C SER A 40 -4.59 21.06 -1.28
N ALA A 41 -5.37 21.03 -0.19
CA ALA A 41 -6.23 19.91 0.20
C ALA A 41 -7.37 19.60 -0.80
N THR A 42 -7.84 20.58 -1.56
CA THR A 42 -9.06 20.44 -2.39
C THR A 42 -8.80 19.71 -3.72
N ALA A 43 -7.67 19.94 -4.39
CA ALA A 43 -7.35 19.29 -5.67
C ALA A 43 -7.00 17.79 -5.50
N ALA A 44 -6.28 17.45 -4.43
CA ALA A 44 -5.92 16.07 -4.09
C ALA A 44 -7.15 15.21 -3.71
N VAL A 45 -8.26 15.84 -3.34
CA VAL A 45 -9.51 15.18 -2.92
C VAL A 45 -10.56 15.19 -4.04
N SER A 46 -10.22 15.68 -5.24
CA SER A 46 -11.13 15.59 -6.39
C SER A 46 -11.47 14.14 -6.73
N GLU A 47 -12.70 13.91 -7.16
CA GLU A 47 -13.20 12.57 -7.50
C GLU A 47 -12.38 11.92 -8.62
N ALA A 48 -11.98 12.70 -9.63
CA ALA A 48 -11.11 12.23 -10.70
C ALA A 48 -9.72 11.80 -10.18
N ALA A 49 -9.15 12.55 -9.23
CA ALA A 49 -7.88 12.16 -8.60
C ALA A 49 -8.05 10.90 -7.73
N ARG A 50 -9.19 10.72 -7.08
CA ARG A 50 -9.52 9.50 -6.34
C ARG A 50 -9.59 8.29 -7.26
N ILE A 51 -10.43 8.35 -8.29
CA ILE A 51 -10.58 7.27 -9.29
C ILE A 51 -9.22 6.91 -9.88
N ARG A 52 -8.42 7.91 -10.25
CA ARG A 52 -7.07 7.67 -10.81
C ARG A 52 -6.13 6.98 -9.81
N ARG A 53 -6.20 7.31 -8.52
CA ARG A 53 -5.38 6.65 -7.49
C ARG A 53 -5.83 5.22 -7.20
N GLU A 54 -7.11 4.94 -7.33
CA GLU A 54 -7.70 3.63 -7.05
C GLU A 54 -7.35 2.56 -8.09
N GLN A 55 -7.10 2.96 -9.33
CA GLN A 55 -6.72 2.03 -10.39
C GLN A 55 -5.40 1.32 -10.05
N PRO A 56 -5.25 0.02 -10.29
CA PRO A 56 -3.95 -0.65 -10.13
C PRO A 56 -2.82 0.07 -10.89
N LEU A 57 -1.59 -0.06 -10.41
CA LEU A 57 -0.42 0.37 -11.17
C LEU A 57 -0.09 -0.66 -12.24
N THR A 58 0.55 -0.22 -13.32
CA THR A 58 1.07 -1.12 -14.35
C THR A 58 2.34 -1.84 -13.92
N VAL A 59 3.08 -1.27 -12.96
CA VAL A 59 4.28 -1.86 -12.36
C VAL A 59 3.92 -2.79 -11.20
N PRO A 60 4.77 -3.79 -10.88
CA PRO A 60 4.55 -4.66 -9.73
C PRO A 60 4.31 -3.87 -8.44
N THR A 61 3.26 -4.24 -7.71
CA THR A 61 2.80 -3.49 -6.54
C THR A 61 2.50 -4.41 -5.36
N THR A 62 3.04 -4.08 -4.20
CA THR A 62 2.72 -4.76 -2.95
C THR A 62 2.18 -3.77 -1.93
N CYS A 63 0.96 -4.01 -1.48
CA CYS A 63 0.26 -3.18 -0.53
C CYS A 63 0.28 -3.84 0.84
N ILE A 64 1.14 -3.35 1.73
CA ILE A 64 1.22 -3.81 3.11
C ILE A 64 0.23 -3.00 3.95
N TYR A 65 -0.68 -3.70 4.60
CA TYR A 65 -1.72 -3.10 5.45
C TYR A 65 -1.83 -3.87 6.77
N SER A 66 -2.44 -3.24 7.77
CA SER A 66 -2.73 -3.87 9.04
C SER A 66 -4.13 -3.51 9.51
N LYS A 67 -4.90 -4.51 9.92
CA LYS A 67 -6.22 -4.28 10.53
C LYS A 67 -6.12 -3.64 11.92
N THR A 68 -4.95 -3.69 12.55
CA THR A 68 -4.66 -3.03 13.84
C THR A 68 -4.03 -1.66 13.68
N ASP A 69 -3.96 -1.13 12.45
CA ASP A 69 -3.58 0.26 12.20
C ASP A 69 -4.60 1.21 12.86
N GLY A 70 -4.14 1.93 13.89
CA GLY A 70 -4.97 2.88 14.64
C GLY A 70 -5.12 4.26 13.99
N ILE A 71 -4.47 4.52 12.85
CA ILE A 71 -4.48 5.81 12.17
C ILE A 71 -5.30 5.75 10.89
N VAL A 72 -5.09 4.74 10.04
CA VAL A 72 -5.69 4.64 8.70
C VAL A 72 -6.60 3.42 8.58
N ALA A 73 -7.77 3.56 7.94
CA ALA A 73 -8.55 2.37 7.56
C ALA A 73 -7.75 1.50 6.60
N TRP A 74 -7.42 0.30 7.05
CA TRP A 74 -6.71 -0.69 6.25
C TRP A 74 -7.33 -0.93 4.86
N ARG A 75 -8.66 -0.83 4.72
CA ARG A 75 -9.39 -0.98 3.45
C ARG A 75 -8.93 0.03 2.39
N CYS A 76 -8.61 1.25 2.82
CA CYS A 76 -8.09 2.32 1.98
C CYS A 76 -6.64 2.09 1.52
N CYS A 77 -5.94 1.16 2.16
CA CYS A 77 -4.53 0.84 1.90
C CYS A 77 -4.32 -0.38 1.02
N THR A 78 -5.40 -1.07 0.64
CA THR A 78 -5.35 -2.20 -0.30
C THR A 78 -5.45 -1.70 -1.74
N SER A 79 -4.93 -2.44 -2.71
CA SER A 79 -5.21 -2.23 -4.14
C SER A 79 -6.39 -3.09 -4.62
N LEU A 80 -7.01 -2.69 -5.73
CA LEU A 80 -7.84 -3.60 -6.52
C LEU A 80 -6.99 -4.78 -7.04
N PRO A 81 -7.59 -5.98 -7.22
CA PRO A 81 -6.90 -7.12 -7.82
C PRO A 81 -6.34 -6.80 -9.20
N ALA A 82 -5.09 -7.19 -9.46
CA ALA A 82 -4.44 -7.09 -10.77
C ALA A 82 -3.30 -8.13 -10.88
N PRO A 83 -2.83 -8.47 -12.09
CA PRO A 83 -1.91 -9.60 -12.29
C PRO A 83 -0.59 -9.53 -11.51
N ARG A 84 -0.06 -8.32 -11.27
CA ARG A 84 1.22 -8.10 -10.54
C ARG A 84 1.02 -7.28 -9.27
N THR A 85 -0.12 -7.48 -8.61
CA THR A 85 -0.51 -6.72 -7.43
C THR A 85 -0.90 -7.66 -6.31
N GLU A 86 -0.34 -7.41 -5.13
CA GLU A 86 -0.64 -8.21 -3.94
C GLU A 86 -0.95 -7.33 -2.73
N ASN A 87 -1.99 -7.70 -1.98
CA ASN A 87 -2.33 -7.10 -0.70
C ASN A 87 -1.89 -8.05 0.42
N ILE A 88 -1.01 -7.58 1.30
CA ILE A 88 -0.45 -8.39 2.39
C ILE A 88 -0.82 -7.77 3.73
N GLU A 89 -1.47 -8.56 4.57
CA GLU A 89 -1.80 -8.19 5.94
C GLU A 89 -0.61 -8.49 6.86
N VAL A 90 -0.30 -7.53 7.73
CA VAL A 90 0.66 -7.69 8.83
C VAL A 90 0.02 -7.26 10.13
N HIS A 91 0.58 -7.68 11.25
CA HIS A 91 0.19 -7.22 12.58
C HIS A 91 1.10 -6.06 13.02
N SER A 92 0.67 -4.81 12.81
CA SER A 92 1.49 -3.63 13.05
C SER A 92 0.65 -2.38 13.34
N SER A 93 1.15 -1.51 14.22
CA SER A 93 0.62 -0.15 14.32
C SER A 93 1.07 0.70 13.12
N HIS A 94 0.44 1.85 12.90
CA HIS A 94 0.79 2.73 11.78
C HIS A 94 2.27 3.13 11.77
N PHE A 95 2.80 3.53 12.92
CA PHE A 95 4.22 3.88 13.05
C PHE A 95 5.13 2.64 13.18
N GLY A 96 4.53 1.47 13.42
CA GLY A 96 5.22 0.20 13.53
C GLY A 96 5.72 -0.35 12.19
N TYR A 97 5.10 -0.01 11.05
CA TYR A 97 5.50 -0.59 9.75
C TYR A 97 7.01 -0.48 9.45
N GLY A 98 7.66 0.61 9.87
CA GLY A 98 9.09 0.81 9.62
C GLY A 98 10.03 -0.13 10.39
N HIS A 99 9.55 -0.77 11.46
CA HIS A 99 10.39 -1.58 12.37
C HIS A 99 9.78 -2.94 12.73
N ASN A 100 8.54 -3.19 12.30
CA ASN A 100 7.84 -4.44 12.54
C ASN A 100 8.44 -5.57 11.69
N LEU A 101 8.75 -6.70 12.33
CA LEU A 101 9.46 -7.81 11.67
C LEU A 101 8.66 -8.43 10.51
N GLU A 102 7.34 -8.58 10.64
CA GLU A 102 6.50 -9.09 9.53
C GLU A 102 6.58 -8.14 8.33
N THR A 103 6.49 -6.83 8.57
CA THR A 103 6.60 -5.81 7.53
C THR A 103 7.97 -5.85 6.85
N LEU A 104 9.04 -5.88 7.64
CA LEU A 104 10.41 -5.95 7.14
C LEU A 104 10.67 -7.23 6.35
N TYR A 105 10.11 -8.36 6.77
CA TYR A 105 10.20 -9.63 6.06
C TYR A 105 9.56 -9.54 4.68
N VAL A 106 8.34 -8.99 4.58
CA VAL A 106 7.68 -8.75 3.30
C VAL A 106 8.52 -7.84 2.41
N ILE A 107 9.04 -6.73 2.95
CA ILE A 107 9.90 -5.81 2.19
C ILE A 107 11.14 -6.54 1.67
N ALA A 108 11.83 -7.30 2.52
CA ALA A 108 13.03 -8.04 2.15
C ALA A 108 12.75 -9.06 1.04
N ASP A 109 11.66 -9.82 1.17
CA ASP A 109 11.22 -10.75 0.12
C ASP A 109 10.98 -10.03 -1.21
N ARG A 110 10.23 -8.92 -1.20
CA ARG A 110 9.94 -8.13 -2.41
C ARG A 110 11.20 -7.55 -3.05
N LEU A 111 12.14 -7.08 -2.24
CA LEU A 111 13.39 -6.49 -2.73
C LEU A 111 14.38 -7.53 -3.24
N ALA A 112 14.30 -8.79 -2.76
CA ALA A 112 15.13 -9.90 -3.21
C ALA A 112 14.73 -10.43 -4.60
N GLN A 113 13.53 -10.13 -5.09
CA GLN A 113 13.08 -10.57 -6.41
C GLN A 113 13.87 -9.85 -7.53
N PRO A 114 14.39 -10.59 -8.53
CA PRO A 114 15.00 -9.98 -9.70
C PRO A 114 14.00 -9.11 -10.48
N GLU A 115 14.51 -8.09 -11.16
CA GLU A 115 13.70 -7.27 -12.05
C GLU A 115 13.04 -8.13 -13.15
N GLY A 116 11.76 -7.86 -13.43
CA GLY A 116 10.97 -8.63 -14.40
C GLY A 116 10.53 -10.03 -13.92
N ARG A 117 10.92 -10.46 -12.72
CA ARG A 117 10.59 -11.78 -12.14
C ARG A 117 9.69 -11.67 -10.91
N TRP A 118 8.72 -10.76 -10.97
CA TRP A 118 7.78 -10.59 -9.87
C TRP A 118 6.96 -11.86 -9.64
N GLU A 119 6.87 -12.29 -8.39
CA GLU A 119 6.08 -13.44 -7.95
C GLU A 119 5.31 -13.08 -6.66
N PRO A 120 4.08 -13.61 -6.47
CA PRO A 120 3.35 -13.46 -5.21
C PRO A 120 4.13 -14.02 -4.01
N MET A 121 3.85 -13.52 -2.81
CA MET A 121 4.48 -14.02 -1.59
C MET A 121 3.97 -15.42 -1.29
N ARG A 122 4.91 -16.36 -1.13
CA ARG A 122 4.55 -17.70 -0.63
C ARG A 122 4.05 -17.55 0.79
N ARG A 123 2.82 -17.98 1.04
CA ARG A 123 2.31 -18.04 2.40
C ARG A 123 2.78 -19.36 3.00
N SER A 124 3.14 -19.35 4.28
CA SER A 124 3.64 -20.53 5.00
C SER A 124 2.69 -21.74 4.97
N ALA A 125 1.41 -21.55 4.60
CA ALA A 125 0.47 -22.64 4.38
C ALA A 125 0.72 -23.46 3.09
N ASP A 126 1.57 -22.97 2.17
CA ASP A 126 1.96 -23.66 0.93
C ASP A 126 3.17 -24.60 1.14
N GLU A 127 3.82 -24.55 2.30
CA GLU A 127 4.76 -25.59 2.74
C GLU A 127 3.95 -26.74 3.35
N LYS A 128 3.68 -27.78 2.55
CA LYS A 128 3.23 -29.06 3.09
C LYS A 128 4.25 -29.52 4.15
N PRO A 129 3.82 -29.87 5.38
CA PRO A 129 4.72 -30.53 6.31
C PRO A 129 5.23 -31.83 5.68
N ALA A 130 6.54 -32.04 5.74
CA ALA A 130 7.21 -33.27 5.32
C ALA A 130 6.77 -34.46 6.17
#